data_AF-A0A6C1RJV4-F1
#
_entry.id   AF-A0A6C1RJV4-F1
#
_cell.length_a   1.000
_cell.length_b   1.000
_cell.length_c   1.000
_cell.angle_alpha   90.00
_cell.angle_beta   90.00
_cell.angle_gamma   90.00
#
_symmetry.space_group_name_H-M   'P 1'
#
loop_
_entity.id
_entity.type
_entity.pdbx_description
1 polymer ?
#
loop_
_entity_poly.entity_id
_entity_poly.type
_entity_poly.pdbx_seq_one_letter_code
_entity_poly.pdbx_strand_id
1 'polypeptide(L)'
;MQDYRDDLQSDYRKVAKRIRDLQGRLRASHDSLSKRTIVDELTKLEQERLKIDNVFLEDGAQRAAEDEFEGFPILASLQQRYPDLLKTHATQVQEIQALLLYLRYFEDEFIGLFSERKLKLDVKYSVERDGFYHQFSQLSRRVANYCDEALRIQDGNYSKNYEQDMLKRMVEMRHAVVIESNTFFGRVHRFSGELIDDLDGDGILCQNGESELSYTDLDRETELRGLTVRDALQLMFDTCDEILEYLDVPDFQR
;
A
#
# COMPACT_ATOMS: atom_id res chain seq x y z
N MET A 1 -6.12 -33.68 -16.55
CA MET A 1 -5.85 -32.72 -15.45
C MET A 1 -4.93 -31.58 -15.89
N GLN A 2 -4.00 -31.78 -16.84
CA GLN A 2 -3.18 -30.70 -17.42
C GLN A 2 -4.03 -29.68 -18.20
N ASP A 3 -4.90 -30.13 -19.12
CA ASP A 3 -5.73 -29.25 -19.97
C ASP A 3 -6.67 -28.31 -19.18
N TYR A 4 -7.18 -28.76 -18.02
CA TYR A 4 -8.06 -27.94 -17.19
C TYR A 4 -7.31 -26.83 -16.45
N ARG A 5 -6.02 -27.06 -16.14
CA ARG A 5 -5.16 -26.05 -15.51
C ARG A 5 -4.72 -24.98 -16.53
N ASP A 6 -4.45 -25.38 -17.77
CA ASP A 6 -4.03 -24.46 -18.82
C ASP A 6 -5.18 -23.53 -19.26
N ASP A 7 -6.42 -24.05 -19.29
CA ASP A 7 -7.62 -23.25 -19.64
C ASP A 7 -7.93 -22.20 -18.56
N LEU A 8 -7.87 -22.60 -17.28
CA LEU A 8 -8.07 -21.69 -16.15
C LEU A 8 -6.94 -20.65 -16.00
N GLN A 9 -5.68 -20.99 -16.35
CA GLN A 9 -4.58 -20.02 -16.39
C GLN A 9 -4.75 -19.00 -17.51
N SER A 10 -5.25 -19.45 -18.67
CA SER A 10 -5.63 -18.57 -19.77
C SER A 10 -6.74 -17.61 -19.33
N ASP A 11 -7.74 -18.10 -18.60
CA ASP A 11 -8.83 -17.30 -18.09
C ASP A 11 -8.40 -16.32 -17.00
N TYR A 12 -7.52 -16.73 -16.07
CA TYR A 12 -6.91 -15.81 -15.10
C TYR A 12 -6.20 -14.65 -15.78
N ARG A 13 -5.36 -14.92 -16.80
CA ARG A 13 -4.64 -13.88 -17.55
C ARG A 13 -5.60 -12.95 -18.31
N LYS A 14 -6.68 -13.50 -18.88
CA LYS A 14 -7.72 -12.69 -19.54
C LYS A 14 -8.43 -11.79 -18.54
N VAL A 15 -8.81 -12.31 -17.37
CA VAL A 15 -9.47 -11.55 -16.30
C VAL A 15 -8.53 -10.45 -15.76
N ALA A 16 -7.27 -10.77 -15.45
CA ALA A 16 -6.28 -9.81 -14.99
C ALA A 16 -6.02 -8.69 -16.02
N LYS A 17 -5.86 -9.05 -17.30
CA LYS A 17 -5.71 -8.05 -18.38
C LYS A 17 -6.94 -7.15 -18.47
N ARG A 18 -8.14 -7.71 -18.35
CA ARG A 18 -9.40 -6.98 -18.46
C ARG A 18 -9.64 -6.06 -17.26
N ILE A 19 -9.22 -6.46 -16.07
CA ILE A 19 -9.16 -5.59 -14.88
C ILE A 19 -8.24 -4.40 -15.16
N ARG A 20 -7.02 -4.66 -15.64
CA ARG A 20 -6.04 -3.60 -15.95
C ARG A 20 -6.54 -2.62 -17.02
N ASP A 21 -7.15 -3.14 -18.09
CA ASP A 21 -7.75 -2.34 -19.17
C ASP A 21 -8.93 -1.49 -18.65
N LEU A 22 -9.78 -2.04 -17.77
CA LEU A 22 -10.90 -1.31 -17.18
C LEU A 22 -10.45 -0.28 -16.15
N GLN A 23 -9.40 -0.57 -15.37
CA GLN A 23 -8.75 0.42 -14.49
C GLN A 23 -8.19 1.58 -15.31
N GLY A 24 -7.49 1.31 -16.41
CA GLY A 24 -7.01 2.35 -17.33
C GLY A 24 -8.15 3.18 -17.94
N ARG A 25 -9.27 2.54 -18.32
CA ARG A 25 -10.47 3.24 -18.82
C ARG A 25 -11.19 4.03 -17.73
N LEU A 26 -11.19 3.55 -16.49
CA LEU A 26 -11.75 4.27 -15.34
C LEU A 26 -10.96 5.56 -15.10
N ARG A 27 -9.63 5.49 -15.17
CA ARG A 27 -8.72 6.64 -15.06
C ARG A 27 -8.96 7.69 -16.15
N ALA A 28 -9.17 7.25 -17.40
CA ALA A 28 -9.41 8.13 -18.54
C ALA A 28 -10.86 8.66 -18.65
N SER A 29 -11.81 8.13 -17.86
CA SER A 29 -13.23 8.50 -17.96
C SER A 29 -13.56 9.72 -17.09
N HIS A 30 -14.16 10.75 -17.67
CA HIS A 30 -14.66 11.92 -16.93
C HIS A 30 -16.17 11.82 -16.59
N ASP A 31 -16.88 10.81 -17.09
CA ASP A 31 -18.33 10.68 -16.95
C ASP A 31 -18.72 9.78 -15.75
N SER A 32 -19.57 10.30 -14.86
CA SER A 32 -19.99 9.64 -13.62
C SER A 32 -20.78 8.34 -13.84
N LEU A 33 -21.60 8.27 -14.90
CA LEU A 33 -22.40 7.08 -15.24
C LEU A 33 -21.52 5.97 -15.82
N SER A 34 -20.56 6.36 -16.66
CA SER A 34 -19.54 5.47 -17.21
C SER A 34 -18.64 4.91 -16.10
N LYS A 35 -18.21 5.73 -15.13
CA LYS A 35 -17.42 5.27 -13.96
C LYS A 35 -18.16 4.22 -13.15
N ARG A 36 -19.45 4.42 -12.84
CA ARG A 36 -20.25 3.46 -12.07
C ARG A 36 -20.35 2.11 -12.78
N THR A 37 -20.56 2.12 -14.09
CA THR A 37 -20.64 0.90 -14.89
C THR A 37 -19.30 0.15 -14.94
N ILE A 38 -18.19 0.89 -15.07
CA ILE A 38 -16.84 0.32 -15.04
C ILE A 38 -16.52 -0.29 -13.66
N VAL A 39 -16.93 0.37 -12.57
CA VAL A 39 -16.77 -0.15 -11.20
C VAL A 39 -17.58 -1.44 -11.00
N ASP A 40 -18.82 -1.48 -11.49
CA ASP A 40 -19.65 -2.69 -11.41
C ASP A 40 -19.03 -3.86 -12.22
N GLU A 41 -18.42 -3.58 -13.37
CA GLU A 41 -17.72 -4.58 -14.19
C GLU A 41 -16.40 -5.02 -13.56
N LEU A 42 -15.62 -4.10 -12.97
CA LEU A 42 -14.42 -4.39 -12.19
C LEU A 42 -14.75 -5.28 -10.99
N THR A 43 -15.81 -4.95 -10.25
CA THR A 43 -16.27 -5.75 -9.11
C THR A 43 -16.59 -7.18 -9.52
N LYS A 44 -17.24 -7.38 -10.68
CA LYS A 44 -17.54 -8.71 -11.22
C LYS A 44 -16.29 -9.48 -11.62
N LEU A 45 -15.35 -8.82 -12.31
CA LEU A 45 -14.10 -9.44 -12.75
C LEU A 45 -13.19 -9.79 -11.56
N GLU A 46 -13.19 -8.97 -10.51
CA GLU A 46 -12.47 -9.27 -9.28
C GLU A 46 -13.09 -10.42 -8.50
N GLN A 47 -14.43 -10.52 -8.48
CA GLN A 47 -15.11 -11.71 -7.94
C GLN A 47 -14.79 -12.97 -8.75
N GLU A 48 -14.69 -12.86 -10.07
CA GLU A 48 -14.28 -13.95 -10.95
C GLU A 48 -12.83 -14.35 -10.70
N ARG A 49 -11.94 -13.36 -10.57
CA ARG A 49 -10.53 -13.57 -10.22
C ARG A 49 -10.38 -14.26 -8.86
N LEU A 50 -11.07 -13.78 -7.83
CA LEU A 50 -11.08 -14.39 -6.50
C LEU A 50 -11.59 -15.83 -6.52
N LYS A 51 -12.59 -16.14 -7.36
CA LYS A 51 -13.04 -17.52 -7.56
C LYS A 51 -11.98 -18.40 -8.23
N ILE A 52 -11.25 -17.86 -9.20
CA ILE A 52 -10.13 -18.58 -9.84
C ILE A 52 -8.99 -18.78 -8.83
N ASP A 53 -8.64 -17.75 -8.06
CA ASP A 53 -7.61 -17.81 -7.00
C ASP A 53 -7.99 -18.85 -5.92
N ASN A 54 -9.26 -18.92 -5.51
CA ASN A 54 -9.75 -19.95 -4.58
C ASN A 54 -9.68 -21.38 -5.13
N VAL A 55 -9.64 -21.56 -6.47
CA VAL A 55 -9.51 -22.87 -7.12
C VAL A 55 -8.05 -23.30 -7.29
N PHE A 56 -7.09 -22.36 -7.28
CA PHE A 56 -5.64 -22.63 -7.42
C PHE A 56 -4.88 -22.29 -6.14
N LEU A 57 -4.88 -23.21 -5.18
CA LEU A 57 -4.24 -23.00 -3.88
C LEU A 57 -2.70 -23.04 -3.84
N GLU A 58 -1.96 -23.29 -4.93
CA GLU A 58 -0.50 -23.49 -4.80
C GLU A 58 0.42 -22.88 -5.89
N ASP A 59 -0.05 -22.51 -7.09
CA ASP A 59 0.85 -22.13 -8.21
C ASP A 59 0.67 -20.69 -8.76
N GLY A 60 -0.37 -19.95 -8.34
CA GLY A 60 -0.71 -18.63 -8.89
C GLY A 60 0.21 -17.48 -8.45
N ALA A 61 0.77 -17.58 -7.25
CA ALA A 61 1.56 -16.52 -6.61
C ALA A 61 2.98 -16.33 -7.20
N GLN A 62 3.52 -17.34 -7.89
CA GLN A 62 4.93 -17.35 -8.31
C GLN A 62 5.20 -16.82 -9.72
N ARG A 63 4.19 -16.59 -10.57
CA ARG A 63 4.42 -16.35 -12.01
C ARG A 63 4.14 -14.94 -12.53
N ALA A 64 3.59 -14.04 -11.71
CA ALA A 64 3.35 -12.64 -12.09
C ALA A 64 4.30 -11.65 -11.37
N ALA A 65 5.14 -12.13 -10.46
CA ALA A 65 5.91 -11.28 -9.55
C ALA A 65 7.17 -10.65 -10.17
N GLU A 66 7.70 -11.16 -11.29
CA GLU A 66 9.01 -10.71 -11.79
C GLU A 66 8.96 -9.52 -12.77
N ASP A 67 7.83 -9.27 -13.46
CA ASP A 67 7.73 -8.22 -14.50
C ASP A 67 6.86 -7.00 -14.11
N GLU A 68 6.16 -7.01 -12.96
CA GLU A 68 5.11 -6.00 -12.65
C GLU A 68 5.53 -4.93 -11.63
N PHE A 69 6.76 -4.99 -11.09
CA PHE A 69 7.36 -3.92 -10.28
C PHE A 69 8.31 -3.03 -11.10
N GLU A 70 8.33 -3.22 -12.41
CA GLU A 70 9.11 -2.42 -13.35
C GLU A 70 8.60 -0.96 -13.28
N GLY A 71 9.40 -0.08 -12.67
CA GLY A 71 9.03 1.32 -12.39
C GLY A 71 8.97 1.70 -10.92
N PHE A 72 9.00 0.73 -9.99
CA PHE A 72 8.90 0.97 -8.53
C PHE A 72 10.16 0.44 -7.80
N PRO A 73 11.28 1.20 -7.83
CA PRO A 73 12.57 0.74 -7.31
C PRO A 73 12.58 0.48 -5.80
N ILE A 74 11.89 1.28 -5.00
CA ILE A 74 11.81 1.06 -3.55
C ILE A 74 11.09 -0.26 -3.31
N LEU A 75 9.91 -0.46 -3.88
CA LEU A 75 9.15 -1.69 -3.73
C LEU A 75 9.95 -2.94 -4.13
N ALA A 76 10.66 -2.88 -5.26
CA ALA A 76 11.54 -3.97 -5.70
C ALA A 76 12.63 -4.30 -4.66
N SER A 77 13.23 -3.27 -4.03
CA SER A 77 14.20 -3.48 -2.94
C SER A 77 13.55 -4.09 -1.69
N LEU A 78 12.31 -3.68 -1.36
CA LEU A 78 11.59 -4.18 -0.18
C LEU A 78 11.26 -5.67 -0.27
N GLN A 79 11.03 -6.19 -1.47
CA GLN A 79 10.81 -7.63 -1.67
C GLN A 79 12.03 -8.45 -1.26
N GLN A 80 13.22 -7.95 -1.54
CA GLN A 80 14.48 -8.60 -1.16
C GLN A 80 14.75 -8.45 0.34
N ARG A 81 14.34 -7.31 0.92
CA ARG A 81 14.52 -7.00 2.34
C ARG A 81 13.57 -7.79 3.26
N TYR A 82 12.33 -8.04 2.83
CA TYR A 82 11.29 -8.70 3.64
C TYR A 82 10.70 -9.97 2.99
N PRO A 83 11.53 -10.97 2.62
CA PRO A 83 11.05 -12.15 1.90
C PRO A 83 10.09 -13.01 2.73
N ASP A 84 10.26 -13.03 4.05
CA ASP A 84 9.42 -13.83 4.95
C ASP A 84 8.02 -13.24 5.15
N LEU A 85 7.88 -11.92 5.02
CA LEU A 85 6.58 -11.25 5.03
C LEU A 85 5.77 -11.65 3.79
N LEU A 86 6.41 -11.68 2.62
CA LEU A 86 5.79 -12.14 1.38
C LEU A 86 5.37 -13.61 1.45
N LYS A 87 6.20 -14.48 2.04
CA LYS A 87 5.83 -15.89 2.25
C LYS A 87 4.60 -16.03 3.14
N THR A 88 4.55 -15.25 4.22
CA THR A 88 3.43 -15.27 5.18
C THR A 88 2.12 -14.83 4.54
N HIS A 89 2.19 -13.88 3.60
CA HIS A 89 1.03 -13.30 2.92
C HIS A 89 0.96 -13.67 1.43
N ALA A 90 1.53 -14.81 1.05
CA ALA A 90 1.63 -15.24 -0.36
C ALA A 90 0.26 -15.42 -1.03
N THR A 91 -0.79 -15.64 -0.22
CA THR A 91 -2.17 -15.84 -0.68
C THR A 91 -2.94 -14.53 -0.86
N GLN A 92 -2.37 -13.41 -0.43
CA GLN A 92 -2.98 -12.10 -0.57
C GLN A 92 -2.83 -11.57 -2.00
N VAL A 93 -3.72 -10.64 -2.36
CA VAL A 93 -3.62 -9.90 -3.63
C VAL A 93 -2.33 -9.08 -3.64
N GLN A 94 -1.66 -9.01 -4.79
CA GLN A 94 -0.39 -8.29 -4.98
C GLN A 94 -0.40 -6.84 -4.47
N GLU A 95 -1.48 -6.08 -4.71
CA GLU A 95 -1.65 -4.72 -4.18
C GLU A 95 -1.54 -4.69 -2.65
N ILE A 96 -2.12 -5.67 -1.97
CA ILE A 96 -2.04 -5.81 -0.51
C ILE A 96 -0.66 -6.29 -0.07
N GLN A 97 -0.01 -7.19 -0.82
CA GLN A 97 1.37 -7.59 -0.54
C GLN A 97 2.33 -6.39 -0.63
N ALA A 98 2.18 -5.55 -1.65
CA ALA A 98 2.96 -4.33 -1.80
C ALA A 98 2.69 -3.35 -0.64
N LEU A 99 1.42 -3.13 -0.28
CA LEU A 99 1.07 -2.31 0.88
C LEU A 99 1.67 -2.84 2.18
N LEU A 100 1.68 -4.15 2.40
CA LEU A 100 2.31 -4.77 3.56
C LEU A 100 3.82 -4.49 3.61
N LEU A 101 4.50 -4.57 2.47
CA LEU A 101 5.93 -4.22 2.37
C LEU A 101 6.17 -2.75 2.69
N TYR A 102 5.40 -1.84 2.07
CA TYR A 102 5.53 -0.41 2.32
C TYR A 102 5.21 -0.03 3.75
N LEU A 103 4.14 -0.56 4.34
CA LEU A 103 3.80 -0.32 5.74
C LEU A 103 4.89 -0.84 6.67
N ARG A 104 5.46 -2.02 6.38
CA ARG A 104 6.54 -2.57 7.19
C ARG A 104 7.79 -1.72 7.12
N TYR A 105 8.19 -1.31 5.92
CA TYR A 105 9.31 -0.41 5.71
C TYR A 105 9.10 0.93 6.40
N PHE A 106 7.90 1.49 6.28
CA PHE A 106 7.55 2.75 6.91
C PHE A 106 7.56 2.67 8.44
N GLU A 107 7.09 1.55 9.00
CA GLU A 107 7.18 1.28 10.43
C GLU A 107 8.62 1.24 10.92
N ASP A 108 9.47 0.50 10.20
CA ASP A 108 10.85 0.24 10.64
C ASP A 108 11.77 1.46 10.43
N GLU A 109 11.53 2.31 9.43
CA GLU A 109 12.40 3.46 9.11
C GLU A 109 11.82 4.82 9.54
N PHE A 110 10.54 5.12 9.26
CA PHE A 110 10.04 6.50 9.39
C PHE A 110 9.24 6.77 10.66
N ILE A 111 8.69 5.77 11.33
CA ILE A 111 7.86 6.01 12.52
C ILE A 111 8.66 6.67 13.65
N GLY A 112 9.91 6.25 13.92
CA GLY A 112 10.73 6.90 14.95
C GLY A 112 11.18 8.32 14.60
N LEU A 113 11.21 8.68 13.31
CA LEU A 113 11.52 10.04 12.83
C LEU A 113 10.50 11.06 13.35
N PHE A 114 9.24 10.67 13.52
CA PHE A 114 8.19 11.55 14.06
C PHE A 114 8.31 11.83 15.56
N SER A 115 9.39 11.42 16.22
CA SER A 115 9.61 11.77 17.62
C SER A 115 10.14 13.21 17.78
N GLU A 116 9.74 13.89 18.86
CA GLU A 116 10.20 15.25 19.18
C GLU A 116 11.73 15.37 19.27
N ARG A 117 12.41 14.28 19.62
CA ARG A 117 13.87 14.23 19.68
C ARG A 117 14.54 14.31 18.32
N LYS A 118 13.86 13.84 17.27
CA LYS A 118 14.40 13.71 15.90
C LYS A 118 13.94 14.85 15.01
N LEU A 119 12.70 15.28 15.16
CA LEU A 119 12.10 16.32 14.32
C LEU A 119 11.59 17.48 15.18
N LYS A 120 12.35 18.58 15.20
CA LYS A 120 12.04 19.79 15.98
C LYS A 120 11.24 20.76 15.12
N LEU A 121 9.96 20.84 15.43
CA LEU A 121 8.98 21.59 14.65
C LEU A 121 8.41 22.76 15.45
N ASP A 122 7.78 23.70 14.75
CA ASP A 122 6.89 24.67 15.37
C ASP A 122 5.68 23.98 16.05
N VAL A 123 4.84 24.77 16.74
CA VAL A 123 3.69 24.23 17.48
C VAL A 123 2.68 23.57 16.56
N LYS A 124 2.41 24.14 15.39
CA LYS A 124 1.39 23.62 14.46
C LYS A 124 1.81 22.27 13.87
N TYR A 125 3.02 22.19 13.34
CA TYR A 125 3.53 20.98 12.70
C TYR A 125 3.89 19.89 13.72
N SER A 126 4.20 20.26 14.97
CA SER A 126 4.33 19.28 16.06
C SER A 126 3.02 18.53 16.34
N VAL A 127 1.87 19.22 16.35
CA VAL A 127 0.57 18.57 16.56
C VAL A 127 0.21 17.62 15.40
N GLU A 128 0.53 18.02 14.17
CA GLU A 128 0.32 17.17 13.00
C GLU A 128 1.21 15.92 13.04
N ARG A 129 2.51 16.10 13.32
CA ARG A 129 3.49 15.03 13.51
C ARG A 129 3.00 13.98 14.50
N ASP A 130 2.54 14.41 15.67
CA ASP A 130 2.07 13.51 16.73
C ASP A 130 0.81 12.72 16.32
N GLY A 131 0.02 13.26 15.40
CA GLY A 131 -1.15 12.60 14.84
C GLY A 131 -0.82 11.39 13.96
N PHE A 132 0.37 11.32 13.35
CA PHE A 132 0.73 10.25 12.42
C PHE A 132 0.85 8.89 13.10
N TYR A 133 1.33 8.80 14.34
CA TYR A 133 1.41 7.53 15.08
C TYR A 133 0.05 6.86 15.20
N HIS A 134 -0.97 7.64 15.57
CA HIS A 134 -2.31 7.12 15.74
C HIS A 134 -2.91 6.68 14.40
N GLN A 135 -2.74 7.51 13.36
CA GLN A 135 -3.25 7.21 12.01
C GLN A 135 -2.59 5.97 11.43
N PHE A 136 -1.26 5.84 11.56
CA PHE A 136 -0.52 4.68 11.11
C PHE A 136 -0.95 3.42 11.85
N SER A 137 -1.07 3.47 13.18
CA SER A 137 -1.54 2.33 13.98
C SER A 137 -2.94 1.88 13.57
N GLN A 138 -3.85 2.82 13.29
CA GLN A 138 -5.18 2.49 12.76
C GLN A 138 -5.11 1.83 11.38
N LEU A 139 -4.30 2.37 10.47
CA LEU A 139 -4.12 1.83 9.12
C LEU A 139 -3.56 0.40 9.17
N SER A 140 -2.46 0.18 9.88
CA SER A 140 -1.83 -1.14 10.04
C SER A 140 -2.82 -2.16 10.63
N ARG A 141 -3.65 -1.76 11.60
CA ARG A 141 -4.68 -2.64 12.14
C ARG A 141 -5.74 -3.01 11.11
N ARG A 142 -6.15 -2.08 10.23
CA ARG A 142 -7.15 -2.35 9.20
C ARG A 142 -6.61 -3.28 8.11
N VAL A 143 -5.34 -3.10 7.73
CA VAL A 143 -4.65 -4.01 6.80
C VAL A 143 -4.54 -5.41 7.41
N ALA A 144 -4.18 -5.52 8.69
CA ALA A 144 -4.16 -6.80 9.40
C ALA A 144 -5.55 -7.46 9.43
N ASN A 145 -6.60 -6.70 9.77
CA ASN A 145 -7.98 -7.21 9.76
C ASN A 145 -8.41 -7.72 8.37
N TYR A 146 -7.97 -7.06 7.30
CA TYR A 146 -8.20 -7.53 5.92
C TYR A 146 -7.50 -8.87 5.67
N CYS A 147 -6.23 -8.99 6.05
CA CYS A 147 -5.47 -10.23 5.87
C CYS A 147 -6.11 -11.39 6.65
N ASP A 148 -6.53 -11.14 7.89
CA ASP A 148 -7.22 -12.14 8.72
C ASP A 148 -8.53 -12.61 8.09
N GLU A 149 -9.33 -11.69 7.54
CA GLU A 149 -10.59 -12.03 6.88
C GLU A 149 -10.35 -12.76 5.55
N ALA A 150 -9.32 -12.38 4.79
CA ALA A 150 -8.90 -13.08 3.57
C ALA A 150 -8.53 -14.54 3.87
N LEU A 151 -7.74 -14.77 4.92
CA LEU A 151 -7.35 -16.12 5.34
C LEU A 151 -8.56 -16.95 5.77
N ARG A 152 -9.51 -16.38 6.52
CA ARG A 152 -10.74 -17.09 6.92
C ARG A 152 -11.59 -17.55 5.74
N ILE A 153 -11.64 -16.76 4.68
CA ILE A 153 -12.36 -17.10 3.46
C ILE A 153 -11.59 -18.17 2.69
N GLN A 154 -10.27 -18.10 2.64
CA GLN A 154 -9.46 -19.13 2.02
C GLN A 154 -9.61 -20.49 2.73
N ASP A 155 -9.69 -20.49 4.06
CA ASP A 155 -9.88 -21.69 4.89
C ASP A 155 -11.26 -22.34 4.72
N GLY A 156 -12.19 -21.72 3.97
CA GLY A 156 -13.51 -22.29 3.68
C GLY A 156 -14.43 -22.40 4.89
N ASN A 157 -14.15 -21.66 5.98
CA ASN A 157 -14.91 -21.66 7.23
C ASN A 157 -16.23 -20.86 7.12
N TYR A 158 -16.99 -21.02 6.03
CA TYR A 158 -18.28 -20.36 5.86
C TYR A 158 -19.34 -21.27 5.22
N SER A 159 -20.60 -20.99 5.54
CA SER A 159 -21.74 -21.63 4.89
C SER A 159 -21.90 -21.07 3.47
N LYS A 160 -22.14 -21.94 2.48
CA LYS A 160 -22.32 -21.59 1.06
C LYS A 160 -23.36 -20.47 0.82
N ASN A 161 -24.32 -20.31 1.73
CA ASN A 161 -25.34 -19.27 1.64
C ASN A 161 -24.79 -17.85 1.87
N TYR A 162 -23.59 -17.69 2.46
CA TYR A 162 -22.96 -16.41 2.78
C TYR A 162 -21.72 -16.10 1.93
N GLU A 163 -21.33 -16.98 1.02
CA GLU A 163 -20.11 -16.85 0.22
C GLU A 163 -20.09 -15.55 -0.60
N GLN A 164 -21.22 -15.21 -1.25
CA GLN A 164 -21.32 -13.99 -2.05
C GLN A 164 -21.20 -12.71 -1.20
N ASP A 165 -21.82 -12.69 -0.02
CA ASP A 165 -21.75 -11.55 0.90
C ASP A 165 -20.34 -11.39 1.48
N MET A 166 -19.65 -12.50 1.77
CA MET A 166 -18.26 -12.49 2.24
C MET A 166 -17.29 -11.99 1.16
N LEU A 167 -17.42 -12.46 -0.08
CA LEU A 167 -16.61 -11.97 -1.20
C LEU A 167 -16.84 -10.48 -1.46
N LYS A 168 -18.10 -10.03 -1.40
CA LYS A 168 -18.44 -8.61 -1.54
C LYS A 168 -17.77 -7.77 -0.44
N ARG A 169 -17.90 -8.21 0.81
CA ARG A 169 -17.28 -7.54 1.97
C ARG A 169 -15.76 -7.48 1.84
N MET A 170 -15.12 -8.53 1.32
CA MET A 170 -13.67 -8.53 1.07
C MET A 170 -13.25 -7.47 0.05
N VAL A 171 -13.99 -7.35 -1.05
CA VAL A 171 -13.72 -6.30 -2.05
C VAL A 171 -13.89 -4.91 -1.43
N GLU A 172 -14.95 -4.69 -0.65
CA GLU A 172 -15.17 -3.44 0.07
C GLU A 172 -14.04 -3.14 1.08
N MET A 173 -13.59 -4.14 1.84
CA MET A 173 -12.46 -4.00 2.77
C MET A 173 -11.15 -3.71 2.04
N ARG A 174 -10.88 -4.36 0.90
CA ARG A 174 -9.69 -4.10 0.09
C ARG A 174 -9.66 -2.65 -0.37
N HIS A 175 -10.75 -2.17 -0.97
CA HIS A 175 -10.86 -0.78 -1.41
C HIS A 175 -10.71 0.21 -0.25
N ALA A 176 -11.32 -0.07 0.90
CA ALA A 176 -11.18 0.77 2.08
C ALA A 176 -9.71 0.88 2.53
N VAL A 177 -8.99 -0.24 2.59
CA VAL A 177 -7.57 -0.27 2.97
C VAL A 177 -6.71 0.53 1.98
N VAL A 178 -6.94 0.37 0.68
CA VAL A 178 -6.21 1.09 -0.38
C VAL A 178 -6.45 2.59 -0.30
N ILE A 179 -7.72 3.02 -0.19
CA ILE A 179 -8.08 4.44 -0.09
C ILE A 179 -7.50 5.07 1.18
N GLU A 180 -7.55 4.36 2.30
CA GLU A 180 -7.01 4.86 3.57
C GLU A 180 -5.48 4.91 3.56
N SER A 181 -4.82 3.95 2.92
CA SER A 181 -3.38 3.98 2.68
C SER A 181 -3.00 5.21 1.86
N ASN A 182 -3.67 5.41 0.72
CA ASN A 182 -3.46 6.58 -0.14
C ASN A 182 -3.69 7.90 0.61
N THR A 183 -4.73 7.96 1.45
CA THR A 183 -5.02 9.15 2.27
C THR A 183 -3.92 9.40 3.30
N PHE A 184 -3.44 8.35 3.99
CA PHE A 184 -2.38 8.47 4.98
C PHE A 184 -1.07 8.91 4.32
N PHE A 185 -0.60 8.20 3.30
CA PHE A 185 0.66 8.53 2.62
C PHE A 185 0.58 9.88 1.88
N GLY A 186 -0.59 10.28 1.37
CA GLY A 186 -0.80 11.61 0.80
C GLY A 186 -0.75 12.74 1.83
N ARG A 187 -1.03 12.45 3.11
CA ARG A 187 -0.80 13.42 4.20
C ARG A 187 0.67 13.48 4.59
N VAL A 188 1.33 12.32 4.72
CA VAL A 188 2.76 12.26 5.03
C VAL A 188 3.57 12.95 3.93
N HIS A 189 3.29 12.65 2.66
CA HIS A 189 3.93 13.27 1.49
C HIS A 189 3.85 14.79 1.51
N ARG A 190 2.64 15.35 1.72
CA ARG A 190 2.44 16.81 1.85
C ARG A 190 3.20 17.37 3.04
N PHE A 191 3.14 16.70 4.18
CA PHE A 191 3.86 17.11 5.37
C PHE A 191 5.38 17.14 5.15
N SER A 192 5.97 16.10 4.55
CA SER A 192 7.40 16.11 4.20
C SER A 192 7.74 17.20 3.19
N GLY A 193 6.91 17.39 2.16
CA GLY A 193 7.14 18.40 1.14
C GLY A 193 7.14 19.82 1.72
N GLU A 194 6.17 20.14 2.57
CA GLU A 194 6.11 21.44 3.25
C GLU A 194 7.33 21.70 4.15
N LEU A 195 7.86 20.66 4.81
CA LEU A 195 9.07 20.78 5.61
C LEU A 195 10.34 20.91 4.77
N ILE A 196 10.43 20.22 3.63
CA ILE A 196 11.55 20.36 2.68
C ILE A 196 11.57 21.77 2.10
N ASP A 197 10.42 22.26 1.64
CA ASP A 197 10.26 23.63 1.12
C ASP A 197 10.66 24.68 2.16
N ASP A 198 10.28 24.48 3.44
CA ASP A 198 10.69 25.35 4.54
C ASP A 198 12.21 25.33 4.78
N LEU A 199 12.83 24.15 4.74
CA LEU A 199 14.28 24.00 4.90
C LEU A 199 15.08 24.59 3.73
N ASP A 200 14.51 24.65 2.52
CA ASP A 200 15.08 25.36 1.37
C ASP A 200 14.92 26.89 1.49
N GLY A 201 13.96 27.34 2.28
CA GLY A 201 13.67 28.75 2.55
C GLY A 201 14.28 29.23 3.87
N ASP A 202 13.41 29.71 4.77
CA ASP A 202 13.80 30.40 6.00
C ASP A 202 13.99 29.44 7.21
N GLY A 203 13.61 28.15 7.08
CA GLY A 203 13.74 27.14 8.13
C GLY A 203 12.93 27.47 9.40
N ILE A 204 11.73 28.02 9.24
CA ILE A 204 10.89 28.49 10.35
C ILE A 204 10.12 27.31 10.97
N LEU A 205 9.67 26.38 10.13
CA LEU A 205 8.86 25.23 10.54
C LEU A 205 9.74 24.11 11.12
N CYS A 206 10.85 23.77 10.45
CA CYS A 206 11.79 22.74 10.89
C CYS A 206 13.12 23.35 11.33
N GLN A 207 13.40 23.30 12.63
CA GLN A 207 14.54 24.01 13.22
C GLN A 207 15.84 23.21 13.21
N ASN A 208 15.80 21.94 12.81
CA ASN A 208 16.93 21.02 12.91
C ASN A 208 17.23 20.25 11.63
N GLY A 209 16.90 20.80 10.46
CA GLY A 209 17.12 20.16 9.15
C GLY A 209 18.54 19.61 8.94
N GLU A 210 19.55 20.37 9.33
CA GLU A 210 20.98 20.01 9.19
C GLU A 210 21.50 19.10 10.32
N SER A 211 20.66 18.76 11.31
CA SER A 211 21.08 17.88 12.40
C SER A 211 21.10 16.44 11.94
N GLU A 212 22.17 15.71 12.28
CA GLU A 212 22.26 14.28 12.03
C GLU A 212 21.32 13.48 12.95
N LEU A 213 20.71 12.44 12.39
CA LEU A 213 19.84 11.52 13.11
C LEU A 213 20.66 10.45 13.84
N SER A 214 20.60 10.48 15.17
CA SER A 214 21.39 9.60 16.05
C SER A 214 20.61 8.40 16.59
N TYR A 215 20.73 7.23 15.97
CA TYR A 215 20.03 6.02 16.40
C TYR A 215 20.88 5.17 17.34
N THR A 216 20.23 4.54 18.32
CA THR A 216 20.81 3.52 19.19
C THR A 216 20.80 2.16 18.48
N ASP A 217 21.55 1.19 18.99
CA ASP A 217 21.57 -0.18 18.43
C ASP A 217 20.28 -0.97 18.67
N LEU A 218 19.34 -0.41 19.45
CA LEU A 218 18.01 -0.98 19.66
C LEU A 218 16.97 -0.43 18.69
N ASP A 219 17.29 0.67 18.01
CA ASP A 219 16.43 1.30 17.03
C ASP A 219 16.44 0.49 15.73
N ARG A 220 15.30 0.41 15.05
CA ARG A 220 15.12 -0.44 13.86
C ARG A 220 15.55 0.26 12.57
N GLU A 221 15.67 1.57 12.64
CA GLU A 221 15.97 2.47 11.53
C GLU A 221 17.42 2.28 11.08
N THR A 222 17.58 1.64 9.92
CA THR A 222 18.89 1.32 9.36
C THR A 222 19.31 2.31 8.29
N GLU A 223 18.36 2.80 7.50
CA GLU A 223 18.64 3.67 6.35
C GLU A 223 18.74 5.14 6.76
N LEU A 224 18.03 5.54 7.80
CA LEU A 224 18.09 6.92 8.31
C LEU A 224 19.33 7.21 9.14
N ARG A 225 20.12 6.19 9.49
CA ARG A 225 21.26 6.34 10.41
C ARG A 225 22.37 7.16 9.78
N GLY A 226 22.69 8.29 10.41
CA GLY A 226 23.73 9.21 9.93
C GLY A 226 23.28 10.15 8.82
N LEU A 227 22.01 10.07 8.39
CA LEU A 227 21.41 11.07 7.53
C LEU A 227 21.09 12.34 8.33
N THR A 228 21.07 13.48 7.63
CA THR A 228 20.48 14.70 8.19
C THR A 228 18.96 14.57 8.25
N VAL A 229 18.30 15.38 9.08
CA VAL A 229 16.83 15.46 9.10
C VAL A 229 16.29 15.80 7.72
N ARG A 230 16.94 16.71 6.99
CA ARG A 230 16.59 17.06 5.61
C ARG A 230 16.62 15.84 4.69
N ASP A 231 17.72 15.08 4.70
CA ASP A 231 17.88 13.91 3.83
C ASP A 231 16.85 12.82 4.16
N ALA A 232 16.56 12.62 5.45
CA ALA A 232 15.53 11.69 5.89
C ALA A 232 14.11 12.11 5.48
N LEU A 233 13.81 13.41 5.53
CA LEU A 233 12.54 13.96 5.02
C LEU A 233 12.43 13.76 3.50
N GLN A 234 13.51 13.94 2.75
CA GLN A 234 13.53 13.68 1.32
C GLN A 234 13.29 12.21 1.01
N LEU A 235 13.98 11.29 1.70
CA LEU A 235 13.76 9.86 1.51
C LEU A 235 12.31 9.44 1.84
N MET A 236 11.73 10.04 2.90
CA MET A 236 10.32 9.83 3.25
C MET A 236 9.38 10.37 2.17
N PHE A 237 9.67 11.55 1.62
CA PHE A 237 8.91 12.15 0.53
C PHE A 237 8.92 11.25 -0.71
N ASP A 238 10.11 10.84 -1.17
CA ASP A 238 10.29 9.98 -2.34
C ASP A 238 9.62 8.62 -2.14
N THR A 239 9.71 8.05 -0.93
CA THR A 239 9.00 6.81 -0.59
C THR A 239 7.49 6.99 -0.68
N CYS A 240 6.96 8.09 -0.16
CA CYS A 240 5.52 8.34 -0.24
C CYS A 240 5.06 8.60 -1.68
N ASP A 241 5.87 9.27 -2.50
CA ASP A 241 5.58 9.49 -3.91
C ASP A 241 5.46 8.16 -4.67
N GLU A 242 6.43 7.25 -4.49
CA GLU A 242 6.38 5.91 -5.09
C GLU A 242 5.16 5.12 -4.62
N ILE A 243 4.80 5.19 -3.33
CA ILE A 243 3.61 4.53 -2.79
C ILE A 243 2.34 5.07 -3.45
N LEU A 244 2.22 6.39 -3.58
CA LEU A 244 1.05 7.04 -4.17
C LEU A 244 0.93 6.73 -5.66
N GLU A 245 2.04 6.74 -6.38
CA GLU A 245 2.11 6.34 -7.79
C GLU A 245 1.72 4.86 -7.96
N TYR A 246 2.18 3.98 -7.07
CA TYR A 246 1.84 2.56 -7.11
C TYR A 246 0.35 2.30 -6.86
N LEU A 247 -0.23 2.97 -5.86
CA LEU A 247 -1.65 2.78 -5.52
C LEU A 247 -2.58 3.38 -6.58
N ASP A 248 -2.16 4.45 -7.26
CA ASP A 248 -2.86 5.14 -8.35
C ASP A 248 -4.38 5.19 -8.13
N VAL A 249 -4.76 5.65 -6.93
CA VAL A 249 -6.15 5.79 -6.53
C VAL A 249 -6.71 7.03 -7.20
N PRO A 250 -7.79 6.93 -8.01
CA PRO A 250 -8.38 8.09 -8.65
C PRO A 250 -8.75 9.15 -7.61
N ASP A 251 -8.41 10.41 -7.86
CA ASP A 251 -8.88 11.54 -7.04
C ASP A 251 -10.42 11.57 -7.07
N PHE A 252 -11.04 11.05 -6.01
CA PHE A 252 -12.49 11.09 -5.83
C PHE A 252 -12.97 12.43 -5.23
N GLN A 253 -12.05 13.38 -5.00
CA GLN A 253 -12.34 14.71 -4.46
C GLN A 253 -11.81 15.81 -5.38
N ARG A 254 -12.57 16.10 -6.44
CA ARG A 254 -12.76 17.46 -6.97
C ARG A 254 -14.20 17.63 -7.44
#